data_AF-A0A7Z0V066-F1
#
_entry.id   AF-A0A7Z0V066-F1
#
_cell.length_a   1.000
_cell.length_b   1.000
_cell.length_c   1.000
_cell.angle_alpha   90.00
_cell.angle_beta   90.00
_cell.angle_gamma   90.00
#
_symmetry.space_group_name_H-M   'P 1'
#
loop_
_entity.id
_entity.type
_entity.pdbx_description
1 polymer ?
#
loop_
_entity_poly.entity_id
_entity_poly.type
_entity_poly.pdbx_seq_one_letter_code
_entity_poly.pdbx_strand_id
1 'polypeptide(L)'
;MLAGLLMGYFGGLTDLFGQRLIEIWIGLPQLFVMIILASIFEPSLTVLFLLLLSFGWLSLVSLTRVHFLQSRRLDYVLTAQNLGVPAWVIIYRRIL
;
A
#
# COMPACT_ATOMS: atom_id res chain seq x y z
N MET A 1 4.58 -0.91 -0.42
CA MET A 1 4.89 -1.33 -1.81
C MET A 1 4.04 -2.52 -2.25
N LEU A 2 4.15 -3.71 -1.62
CA LEU A 2 3.32 -4.87 -1.98
C LEU A 2 1.79 -4.62 -1.79
N ALA A 3 1.39 -3.91 -0.74
CA ALA A 3 -0.01 -3.58 -0.52
C ALA A 3 -0.58 -2.65 -1.64
N GLY A 4 0.16 -1.62 -2.04
CA GLY A 4 -0.24 -0.73 -3.14
C GLY A 4 -0.24 -1.42 -4.51
N LEU A 5 0.66 -2.39 -4.73
CA LEU A 5 0.65 -3.30 -5.87
C LEU A 5 -0.64 -4.12 -5.89
N LEU A 6 -0.96 -4.80 -4.79
CA LEU A 6 -2.13 -5.68 -4.70
C LEU A 6 -3.45 -4.92 -4.84
N MET A 7 -3.55 -3.74 -4.23
CA MET A 7 -4.74 -2.88 -4.29
C MET A 7 -4.90 -2.20 -5.65
N GLY A 8 -3.82 -1.63 -6.21
CA GLY A 8 -3.85 -0.91 -7.48
C GLY A 8 -4.01 -1.81 -8.70
N TYR A 9 -3.55 -3.07 -8.64
CA TYR A 9 -3.55 -3.97 -9.79
C TYR A 9 -4.78 -4.87 -9.87
N PHE A 10 -5.09 -5.59 -8.78
CA PHE A 10 -6.22 -6.52 -8.78
C PHE A 10 -7.57 -5.81 -8.68
N GLY A 11 -7.64 -4.67 -7.98
CA GLY A 11 -8.88 -3.94 -7.77
C GLY A 11 -9.97 -4.78 -7.09
N GLY A 12 -11.18 -4.23 -6.94
CA GLY A 12 -12.31 -4.96 -6.37
C GLY A 12 -12.20 -5.16 -4.85
N LEU A 13 -12.36 -6.40 -4.37
CA LEU A 13 -12.44 -6.69 -2.93
C LEU A 13 -11.12 -6.39 -2.18
N THR A 14 -9.96 -6.65 -2.79
CA THR A 14 -8.66 -6.38 -2.15
C THR A 14 -8.41 -4.88 -1.97
N ASP A 15 -8.79 -4.07 -2.97
CA ASP A 15 -8.75 -2.61 -2.88
C ASP A 15 -9.76 -2.12 -1.83
N LEU A 16 -10.98 -2.66 -1.79
CA LEU A 16 -11.99 -2.27 -0.80
C LEU A 16 -11.54 -2.56 0.63
N PHE A 17 -11.09 -3.77 0.94
CA PHE A 17 -10.63 -4.13 2.29
C PHE A 17 -9.37 -3.34 2.68
N GLY A 18 -8.41 -3.21 1.77
CA GLY A 18 -7.20 -2.43 2.03
C GLY A 18 -7.53 -0.95 2.27
N GLN A 19 -8.46 -0.38 1.51
CA GLN A 19 -8.85 1.01 1.63
C GLN A 19 -9.60 1.24 2.96
N ARG A 20 -10.46 0.31 3.38
CA ARG A 20 -11.11 0.37 4.70
C ARG A 20 -10.12 0.29 5.86
N LEU A 21 -9.11 -0.55 5.75
CA LEU A 21 -8.07 -0.67 6.78
C LEU A 21 -7.25 0.62 6.88
N ILE A 22 -6.91 1.22 5.74
CA ILE A 22 -6.23 2.52 5.67
C ILE A 22 -7.11 3.64 6.26
N GLU A 23 -8.40 3.68 5.94
CA GLU A 23 -9.34 4.66 6.49
C GLU A 23 -9.44 4.57 8.01
N ILE A 24 -9.54 3.36 8.56
CA ILE A 24 -9.54 3.14 10.02
C ILE A 24 -8.22 3.61 10.62
N TRP A 25 -7.08 3.27 10.00
CA TRP A 25 -5.76 3.63 10.51
C TRP A 25 -5.51 5.14 10.50
N ILE A 26 -5.93 5.85 9.44
CA ILE A 26 -5.82 7.31 9.33
C ILE A 26 -6.82 8.01 10.27
N GLY A 27 -7.97 7.38 10.52
CA GLY A 27 -8.97 7.89 11.47
C GLY A 27 -8.48 7.91 12.92
N LEU A 28 -7.42 7.15 13.26
CA LEU A 28 -6.80 7.18 14.58
C LEU A 28 -5.94 8.45 14.72
N PRO A 29 -6.16 9.28 15.76
CA PRO A 29 -5.31 10.44 15.99
C PRO A 29 -3.88 10.01 16.34
N GLN A 30 -2.92 10.31 15.45
CA GLN A 30 -1.54 9.87 15.57
C GLN A 30 -0.91 10.18 16.94
N LEU A 31 -1.13 11.39 17.46
CA LEU A 31 -0.61 11.81 18.76
C LEU A 31 -1.16 10.97 19.91
N PHE A 32 -2.44 10.60 19.88
CA PHE A 32 -3.05 9.76 20.91
C PHE A 32 -2.41 8.36 20.92
N VAL A 33 -2.24 7.75 19.74
CA VAL A 33 -1.58 6.44 19.62
C VAL A 33 -0.15 6.49 20.15
N MET A 34 0.59 7.57 19.84
CA MET A 34 1.95 7.78 20.35
C MET A 34 1.98 7.90 21.88
N ILE A 35 1.06 8.65 22.48
CA ILE A 35 0.99 8.82 23.94
C ILE A 35 0.65 7.49 24.64
N ILE A 36 -0.34 6.75 24.12
CA ILE A 36 -0.74 5.45 24.68
C ILE A 36 0.41 4.45 24.60
N LEU A 37 1.13 4.41 23.47
CA LEU A 37 2.26 3.50 23.32
C LEU A 37 3.44 3.91 24.22
N ALA A 38 3.72 5.21 24.35
CA ALA A 38 4.76 5.70 25.25
C ALA A 38 4.43 5.51 26.74
N SER A 39 3.16 5.35 27.12
CA SER A 39 2.77 5.06 28.50
C SER A 39 2.86 3.57 28.86
N ILE A 40 2.79 2.68 27.85
CA ILE A 40 2.88 1.22 28.03
C ILE A 40 4.32 0.73 27.84
N PHE A 41 5.05 1.30 26.88
CA PHE A 41 6.41 0.90 26.53
C PHE A 41 7.43 1.94 26.97
N GLU A 42 8.57 1.49 27.49
CA GLU A 42 9.69 2.38 27.76
C GLU A 42 10.22 2.99 26.44
N PRO A 43 10.51 4.31 26.43
CA PRO A 43 11.08 4.96 25.26
C PRO A 43 12.41 4.31 24.85
N SER A 44 12.44 3.73 23.65
CA SER A 44 13.65 3.17 23.06
C SER A 44 13.70 3.45 21.56
N LEU A 45 14.90 3.40 20.99
CA LEU A 45 15.12 3.54 19.54
C LEU A 45 14.23 2.58 18.75
N THR A 46 14.05 1.35 19.23
CA THR A 46 13.22 0.33 18.60
C THR A 46 11.74 0.73 18.55
N VAL A 47 11.19 1.22 19.68
CA VAL A 47 9.79 1.66 19.76
C VAL A 47 9.55 2.86 18.85
N LEU A 48 10.47 3.82 18.85
CA LEU A 48 10.42 4.97 17.94
C LEU A 48 10.44 4.53 16.46
N PHE A 49 11.32 3.60 16.10
CA PHE A 49 11.45 3.11 14.73
C PHE A 49 10.18 2.38 14.28
N LEU A 50 9.59 1.53 15.13
CA LEU A 50 8.32 0.85 14.85
C LEU A 50 7.17 1.84 14.67
N LEU A 51 7.10 2.86 15.52
CA LEU A 51 6.10 3.93 15.40
C LEU A 51 6.25 4.65 14.05
N LEU A 52 7.45 5.10 13.70
CA LEU A 52 7.69 5.79 12.43
C LEU A 52 7.33 4.92 11.22
N LEU A 53 7.72 3.64 11.24
CA LEU A 53 7.37 2.71 10.17
C LEU A 53 5.85 2.50 10.06
N SER A 54 5.13 2.44 11.19
CA SER A 54 3.68 2.23 11.23
C SER A 54 2.84 3.41 10.74
N PHE A 55 3.41 4.61 10.62
CA PHE A 55 2.71 5.77 10.05
C PHE A 55 3.27 6.18 8.68
N GLY A 56 4.56 5.94 8.40
CA GLY A 56 5.20 6.32 7.13
C GLY A 56 4.78 5.48 5.92
N TRP A 57 4.36 4.22 6.13
CA TRP A 57 4.03 3.30 5.05
C TRP A 57 2.75 3.66 4.27
N LEU A 58 1.79 4.36 4.90
CA LEU A 58 0.51 4.71 4.26
C LEU A 58 0.68 5.64 3.06
N SER A 59 1.58 6.63 3.19
CA SER A 59 2.00 7.51 2.09
C SER A 59 2.53 6.71 0.91
N LEU A 60 3.41 5.74 1.18
CA LEU A 60 4.00 4.86 0.18
C LEU A 60 2.96 3.96 -0.50
N VAL A 61 1.96 3.47 0.24
CA VAL A 61 0.85 2.67 -0.32
C VAL A 61 0.00 3.51 -1.28
N SER A 62 -0.34 4.74 -0.92
CA SER A 62 -1.10 5.66 -1.79
C SER A 62 -0.33 5.97 -3.08
N LEU A 63 0.96 6.31 -2.97
CA LEU A 63 1.82 6.59 -4.11
C LEU A 63 1.90 5.37 -5.06
N THR A 64 2.17 4.19 -4.51
CA THR A 64 2.29 2.96 -5.31
C THR A 64 0.97 2.57 -5.96
N ARG A 65 -0.18 2.72 -5.28
CA ARG A 65 -1.51 2.49 -5.87
C ARG A 65 -1.74 3.37 -7.10
N VAL A 66 -1.36 4.65 -7.05
CA VAL A 66 -1.46 5.57 -8.21
C VAL A 66 -0.59 5.09 -9.36
N HIS A 67 0.68 4.73 -9.11
CA HIS A 67 1.57 4.20 -10.13
C HIS A 67 1.04 2.93 -10.80
N PHE A 68 0.43 2.01 -10.03
CA PHE A 68 -0.14 0.78 -10.59
C PHE A 68 -1.45 1.01 -11.37
N LEU A 69 -2.31 1.91 -10.91
CA LEU A 69 -3.52 2.32 -11.65
C LEU A 69 -3.17 2.96 -12.99
N GLN A 70 -2.13 3.81 -13.03
CA GLN A 70 -1.61 4.37 -14.27
C GLN A 70 -1.01 3.29 -15.17
N SER A 71 -0.23 2.36 -14.60
CA SER A 71 0.39 1.26 -15.33
C SER A 71 -0.63 0.37 -16.04
N ARG A 72 -1.81 0.15 -15.44
CA ARG A 72 -2.89 -0.66 -16.05
C ARG A 72 -3.51 -0.01 -17.29
N ARG A 73 -3.39 1.31 -17.46
CA ARG A 73 -3.95 2.06 -18.60
C ARG A 73 -2.98 2.21 -19.77
N LEU A 74 -1.78 1.65 -19.67
CA LEU A 74 -0.79 1.73 -20.75
C LEU A 74 -1.17 0.79 -21.88
N ASP A 75 -1.08 1.27 -23.13
CA ASP A 75 -1.51 0.53 -24.33
C ASP A 75 -0.84 -0.83 -24.48
N TYR A 76 0.41 -0.97 -24.03
CA TYR A 76 1.10 -2.26 -24.07
C TYR A 76 0.51 -3.30 -23.12
N VAL A 77 -0.06 -2.87 -21.98
CA VAL A 77 -0.74 -3.78 -21.03
C VAL A 77 -2.05 -4.26 -21.63
N LEU A 78 -2.81 -3.36 -22.26
CA LEU A 78 -4.05 -3.70 -22.97
C LEU A 78 -3.78 -4.66 -24.13
N THR A 79 -2.73 -4.39 -24.90
CA THR A 79 -2.31 -5.26 -26.01
C THR A 79 -1.86 -6.64 -25.50
N ALA A 80 -1.09 -6.71 -24.42
CA ALA A 80 -0.63 -7.97 -23.83
C ALA A 80 -1.79 -8.79 -23.21
N GLN A 81 -2.79 -8.14 -22.62
CA GLN A 81 -4.00 -8.81 -22.12
C GLN A 81 -4.83 -9.40 -23.27
N ASN A 82 -4.96 -8.68 -24.39
CA ASN A 82 -5.65 -9.20 -25.58
C ASN A 82 -4.93 -10.42 -26.19
N LEU A 83 -3.62 -10.56 -25.95
CA LEU A 83 -2.82 -11.72 -26.33
C LEU A 83 -2.89 -12.88 -25.32
N GLY A 84 -3.73 -12.77 -24.28
CA GLY A 84 -3.89 -13.80 -23.25
C GLY A 84 -2.72 -13.88 -22.25
N VAL A 85 -1.83 -12.88 -22.22
CA VAL A 85 -0.71 -12.88 -21.28
C VAL A 85 -1.24 -12.61 -19.87
N PRO A 86 -0.93 -13.48 -18.90
CA PRO A 86 -1.40 -13.30 -17.56
C PRO A 86 -0.79 -12.06 -16.90
N ALA A 87 -1.67 -11.36 -16.18
CA ALA A 87 -1.47 -10.05 -15.59
C ALA A 87 -0.22 -9.97 -14.69
N TRP A 88 0.04 -11.02 -13.89
CA TRP A 88 1.20 -11.10 -13.00
C TRP A 88 2.55 -11.19 -13.73
N VAL A 89 2.58 -11.76 -14.95
CA VAL A 89 3.81 -11.84 -15.77
C VAL A 89 4.21 -10.47 -16.31
N ILE A 90 3.24 -9.61 -16.63
CA ILE A 90 3.48 -8.24 -17.11
C ILE A 90 4.13 -7.39 -16.01
N ILE A 91 3.67 -7.54 -14.77
CA ILE A 91 4.20 -6.83 -13.61
C ILE A 91 5.65 -7.26 -13.32
N TYR A 92 5.88 -8.58 -13.23
CA TYR A 92 7.16 -9.11 -12.78
C TYR A 92 8.30 -8.88 -13.76
N ARG A 93 7.99 -8.67 -15.05
CA ARG A 93 9.00 -8.57 -16.12
C ARG A 93 9.39 -7.14 -16.49
N ARG A 94 8.67 -6.12 -15.98
CA ARG A 94 8.94 -4.71 -16.33
C ARG A 94 8.81 -3.69 -15.19
N ILE A 95 8.20 -4.03 -14.05
CA ILE A 95 7.98 -3.08 -12.94
C ILE A 95 8.88 -3.37 -11.73
N LEU A 96 9.30 -4.62 -11.53
CA LEU A 96 10.38 -5.00 -10.61
C LEU A 96 11.71 -5.09 -11.38
#